data_AF-A0A2H9QHW3-F1
#
_entry.id   AF-A0A2H9QHW3-F1
#
_cell.length_a   1.000
_cell.length_b   1.000
_cell.length_c   1.000
_cell.angle_alpha   90.00
_cell.angle_beta   90.00
_cell.angle_gamma   90.00
#
_symmetry.space_group_name_H-M   'P 1'
#
loop_
_entity.id
_entity.type
_entity.pdbx_description
1 polymer ?
#
loop_
_entity_poly.entity_id
_entity_poly.type
_entity_poly.pdbx_seq_one_letter_code
_entity_poly.pdbx_strand_id
1 'polypeptide(L)'
;MVSKRQRVLLEVIQELINNNIRSRVYLFKSLFLLDKEYGLNIGFDFHPYKFGPYSIIIDREINKLIKNNYIRKEGNFYKVNKCGKLSNDSIKQIINKFKSQRQILEYVYENYPFFASRSEKIARKKEQIKKGLFDIGYEKKSIDLFISLLLINNINCLIDVRYNAFSMNFDYTKKKLKKYLNDRGVEYLHLKELGINGSLRKSLESEEDYKLLFKNYKKSLKYKQELLNIVISKSKEEGTAIMCFEKDNKFCHRGVIAKELMRQGIGVTAI
;
A
#
# COMPACT_ATOMS: atom_id res chain seq x y z
N MET A 1 -12.80 -18.07 -15.15
CA MET A 1 -13.78 -16.98 -15.37
C MET A 1 -13.11 -15.64 -15.08
N VAL A 2 -13.37 -14.59 -15.87
CA VAL A 2 -12.75 -13.25 -15.72
C VAL A 2 -13.48 -12.45 -14.64
N SER A 3 -12.73 -11.91 -13.67
CA SER A 3 -13.29 -11.07 -12.60
C SER A 3 -13.79 -9.70 -13.12
N LYS A 4 -14.66 -9.00 -12.37
CA LYS A 4 -15.13 -7.64 -12.74
C LYS A 4 -13.95 -6.71 -13.04
N ARG A 5 -12.93 -6.70 -12.18
CA ARG A 5 -11.73 -5.85 -12.33
C ARG A 5 -10.96 -6.17 -13.61
N GLN A 6 -10.83 -7.46 -13.92
CA GLN A 6 -10.15 -7.92 -15.12
C GLN A 6 -10.90 -7.55 -16.40
N ARG A 7 -12.24 -7.54 -16.39
CA ARG A 7 -13.04 -7.11 -17.56
C ARG A 7 -12.82 -5.63 -17.85
N VAL A 8 -12.93 -4.77 -16.83
CA VAL A 8 -12.64 -3.33 -16.96
C VAL A 8 -11.21 -3.10 -17.46
N LEU A 9 -10.24 -3.82 -16.91
CA LEU A 9 -8.85 -3.74 -17.36
C LEU A 9 -8.69 -4.12 -18.84
N LEU A 10 -9.34 -5.19 -19.30
CA LEU A 10 -9.33 -5.61 -20.71
C LEU A 10 -9.97 -4.56 -21.62
N GLU A 11 -11.08 -3.96 -21.20
CA GLU A 11 -11.78 -2.92 -21.96
C GLU A 11 -10.97 -1.64 -22.08
N VAL A 12 -10.35 -1.17 -20.99
CA VAL A 12 -9.48 0.00 -21.06
C VAL A 12 -8.28 -0.29 -21.98
N ILE A 13 -7.69 -1.49 -21.91
CA ILE A 13 -6.61 -1.87 -22.84
C ILE A 13 -7.10 -1.87 -24.29
N GLN A 14 -8.28 -2.45 -24.56
CA GLN A 14 -8.86 -2.51 -25.90
C GLN A 14 -9.17 -1.11 -26.45
N GLU A 15 -9.79 -0.26 -25.64
CA GLU A 15 -10.17 1.10 -26.06
C GLU A 15 -8.93 1.98 -26.31
N LEU A 16 -7.87 1.82 -25.52
CA LEU A 16 -6.59 2.47 -25.80
C LEU A 16 -6.01 1.99 -27.14
N ILE A 17 -6.06 0.69 -27.44
CA ILE A 17 -5.60 0.16 -28.73
C ILE A 17 -6.42 0.73 -29.88
N ASN A 18 -7.75 0.80 -29.75
CA ASN A 18 -8.65 1.35 -30.78
C ASN A 18 -8.33 2.82 -31.09
N ASN A 19 -7.87 3.57 -30.09
CA ASN A 19 -7.46 4.97 -30.22
C ASN A 19 -5.96 5.13 -30.53
N ASN A 20 -5.26 4.07 -30.95
CA ASN A 20 -3.82 4.06 -31.26
C ASN A 20 -2.91 4.46 -30.08
N ILE A 21 -3.37 4.29 -28.84
CA ILE A 21 -2.60 4.58 -27.62
C ILE A 21 -1.96 3.29 -27.10
N ARG A 22 -0.62 3.21 -27.14
CA ARG A 22 0.17 2.06 -26.64
C ARG A 22 1.01 2.45 -25.43
N SER A 23 0.36 2.87 -24.34
CA SER A 23 1.04 3.38 -23.15
C SER A 23 0.52 2.75 -21.85
N ARG A 24 1.43 2.10 -21.11
CA ARG A 24 1.15 1.63 -19.74
C ARG A 24 0.91 2.78 -18.77
N VAL A 25 1.59 3.92 -18.94
CA VAL A 25 1.35 5.10 -18.09
C VAL A 25 -0.08 5.58 -18.28
N TYR A 26 -0.52 5.73 -19.54
CA TYR A 26 -1.88 6.13 -19.86
C TYR A 26 -2.90 5.15 -19.28
N LEU A 27 -2.71 3.83 -19.47
CA LEU A 27 -3.57 2.79 -18.90
C LEU A 27 -3.80 2.96 -17.39
N PHE A 28 -2.72 3.15 -16.62
CA PHE A 28 -2.83 3.31 -15.17
C PHE A 28 -3.55 4.62 -14.80
N LYS A 29 -3.38 5.71 -15.56
CA LYS A 29 -4.07 6.98 -15.29
C LYS A 29 -5.55 6.90 -15.65
N SER A 30 -5.89 6.24 -16.75
CA SER A 30 -7.28 6.00 -17.10
C SER A 30 -7.98 5.20 -16.01
N LEU A 31 -7.38 4.09 -15.53
CA LEU A 31 -7.96 3.30 -14.45
C LEU A 31 -8.10 4.09 -13.13
N PHE A 32 -7.13 4.93 -12.81
CA PHE A 32 -7.20 5.82 -11.65
C PHE A 32 -8.33 6.85 -11.77
N LEU A 33 -8.43 7.55 -12.92
CA LEU A 33 -9.46 8.56 -13.15
C LEU A 33 -10.86 7.95 -13.25
N LEU A 34 -11.01 6.74 -13.81
CA LEU A 34 -12.28 6.00 -13.80
C LEU A 34 -12.77 5.74 -12.37
N ASP A 35 -11.86 5.43 -11.46
CA ASP A 35 -12.20 5.24 -10.05
C ASP A 35 -12.52 6.56 -9.35
N LYS A 36 -11.70 7.60 -9.57
CA LYS A 36 -11.81 8.90 -8.87
C LYS A 36 -12.89 9.84 -9.39
N GLU A 37 -13.11 9.91 -10.69
CA GLU A 37 -14.06 10.87 -11.31
C GLU A 37 -15.40 10.22 -11.65
N TYR A 38 -15.43 8.91 -11.90
CA TYR A 38 -16.64 8.21 -12.37
C TYR A 38 -17.19 7.19 -11.37
N GLY A 39 -16.54 7.00 -10.22
CA GLY A 39 -17.05 6.16 -9.13
C GLY A 39 -17.26 4.68 -9.49
N LEU A 40 -16.56 4.19 -10.52
CA LEU A 40 -16.73 2.82 -11.03
C LEU A 40 -16.44 1.72 -10.00
N ASN A 41 -15.79 2.10 -8.89
CA ASN A 41 -15.39 1.23 -7.78
C ASN A 41 -14.82 -0.08 -8.32
N ILE A 42 -13.76 0.07 -9.11
CA ILE A 42 -13.10 -1.04 -9.81
C ILE A 42 -12.41 -1.93 -8.77
N GLY A 43 -12.19 -1.41 -7.56
CA GLY A 43 -11.57 -2.10 -6.44
C GLY A 43 -10.04 -2.16 -6.56
N PHE A 44 -9.45 -1.29 -7.37
CA PHE A 44 -8.02 -1.02 -7.30
C PHE A 44 -7.81 0.16 -6.36
N ASP A 45 -6.91 0.00 -5.41
CA ASP A 45 -6.34 1.12 -4.69
C ASP A 45 -5.08 1.60 -5.41
N PHE A 46 -4.67 2.83 -5.13
CA PHE A 46 -3.51 3.44 -5.77
C PHE A 46 -2.62 4.12 -4.73
N HIS A 47 -1.33 4.21 -5.05
CA HIS A 47 -0.36 5.02 -4.31
C HIS A 47 0.61 5.74 -5.25
N PRO A 48 1.29 6.80 -4.78
CA PRO A 48 2.29 7.53 -5.56
C PRO A 48 3.49 6.63 -5.95
N TYR A 49 3.86 6.60 -7.24
CA TYR A 49 5.06 5.90 -7.72
C TYR A 49 5.51 6.36 -9.12
N LYS A 50 6.76 6.84 -9.25
CA LYS A 50 7.54 7.19 -10.48
C LYS A 50 6.88 8.07 -11.54
N PHE A 51 5.68 7.72 -11.99
CA PHE A 51 4.90 8.44 -12.99
C PHE A 51 3.49 8.71 -12.50
N GLY A 52 3.25 8.90 -11.20
CA GLY A 52 1.93 9.24 -10.65
C GLY A 52 1.25 8.08 -9.90
N PRO A 53 -0.10 7.98 -9.92
CA PRO A 53 -0.83 6.89 -9.26
C PRO A 53 -0.50 5.53 -9.88
N TYR A 54 -0.23 4.55 -9.03
CA TYR A 54 0.17 3.20 -9.41
C TYR A 54 -0.50 2.16 -8.50
N SER A 55 -0.71 0.95 -9.02
CA SER A 55 -1.25 -0.18 -8.27
C SER A 55 -0.46 -1.46 -8.58
N ILE A 56 0.07 -2.10 -7.54
CA ILE A 56 0.70 -3.41 -7.60
C ILE A 56 -0.34 -4.48 -7.97
N ILE A 57 -1.59 -4.28 -7.56
CA ILE A 57 -2.68 -5.20 -7.87
C ILE A 57 -3.02 -5.18 -9.37
N ILE A 58 -3.02 -4.00 -10.02
CA ILE A 58 -3.21 -3.93 -11.48
C ILE A 58 -2.16 -4.77 -12.21
N ASP A 59 -0.87 -4.66 -11.85
CA ASP A 59 0.18 -5.46 -12.49
C ASP A 59 -0.01 -6.97 -12.29
N ARG A 60 -0.50 -7.38 -11.13
CA ARG A 60 -0.85 -8.78 -10.87
C ARG A 60 -2.01 -9.25 -11.72
N GLU A 61 -3.04 -8.44 -11.88
CA GLU A 61 -4.18 -8.77 -12.75
C GLU A 61 -3.76 -8.82 -14.22
N ILE A 62 -2.90 -7.91 -14.70
CA ILE A 62 -2.28 -7.97 -16.02
C ILE A 62 -1.52 -9.29 -16.20
N ASN A 63 -0.69 -9.68 -15.23
CA ASN A 63 0.07 -10.94 -15.31
C ASN A 63 -0.84 -12.17 -15.36
N LYS A 64 -1.96 -12.17 -14.61
CA LYS A 64 -2.98 -13.23 -14.70
C LYS A 64 -3.65 -13.26 -16.07
N LEU A 65 -3.96 -12.10 -16.66
CA LEU A 65 -4.55 -12.00 -18.00
C LEU A 65 -3.59 -12.51 -19.07
N ILE A 66 -2.29 -12.22 -18.95
CA ILE A 66 -1.24 -12.77 -19.83
C ILE A 66 -1.17 -14.30 -19.68
N LYS A 67 -1.06 -14.80 -18.45
CA LYS A 67 -0.97 -16.24 -18.17
C LYS A 67 -2.17 -17.01 -18.74
N ASN A 68 -3.35 -16.41 -18.70
CA ASN A 68 -4.59 -17.01 -19.19
C ASN A 68 -4.90 -16.66 -20.67
N ASN A 69 -3.94 -16.09 -21.39
CA ASN A 69 -4.02 -15.78 -22.81
C ASN A 69 -5.17 -14.84 -23.22
N TYR A 70 -5.58 -13.92 -22.33
CA TYR A 70 -6.52 -12.85 -22.67
C TYR A 70 -5.83 -11.69 -23.38
N ILE A 71 -4.59 -11.41 -22.99
CA ILE A 71 -3.70 -10.44 -23.63
C ILE A 71 -2.31 -11.06 -23.79
N ARG A 72 -1.52 -10.52 -24.70
CA ARG A 72 -0.09 -10.84 -24.82
C ARG A 72 0.72 -9.55 -24.89
N LYS A 73 1.96 -9.58 -24.42
CA LYS A 73 2.87 -8.43 -24.53
C LYS A 73 3.25 -8.24 -26.01
N GLU A 74 3.15 -7.02 -26.51
CA GLU A 74 3.53 -6.64 -27.87
C GLU A 74 4.30 -5.33 -27.80
N GLY A 75 5.62 -5.40 -27.99
CA GLY A 75 6.54 -4.29 -27.71
C GLY A 75 6.41 -3.79 -26.26
N ASN A 76 6.10 -2.50 -26.12
CA ASN A 76 5.96 -1.82 -24.83
C ASN A 76 4.53 -1.85 -24.25
N PHE A 77 3.58 -2.50 -24.94
CA PHE A 77 2.19 -2.58 -24.54
C PHE A 77 1.62 -3.99 -24.72
N TYR A 78 0.33 -4.09 -25.01
CA TYR A 78 -0.41 -5.33 -25.10
C TYR A 78 -1.19 -5.43 -26.41
N LYS A 79 -1.42 -6.67 -26.84
CA LYS A 79 -2.45 -7.05 -27.79
C LYS A 79 -3.52 -7.87 -27.07
N VAL A 80 -4.78 -7.60 -27.39
CA VAL A 80 -5.93 -8.33 -26.84
C VAL A 80 -6.23 -9.54 -27.72
N ASN A 81 -6.30 -10.72 -27.11
CA ASN A 81 -6.67 -11.97 -27.77
C ASN A 81 -8.14 -12.34 -27.52
N LYS A 82 -8.70 -11.88 -26.39
CA LYS A 82 -10.10 -12.11 -25.98
C LYS A 82 -10.68 -10.82 -25.40
N CYS A 83 -11.72 -10.29 -26.04
CA CYS A 83 -12.35 -9.04 -25.62
C CYS A 83 -13.12 -9.18 -24.30
N GLY A 84 -13.03 -8.16 -23.44
CA GLY A 84 -14.02 -7.94 -22.39
C GLY A 84 -15.31 -7.43 -23.03
N LYS A 85 -16.45 -8.07 -22.73
CA LYS A 85 -17.78 -7.62 -23.17
C LYS A 85 -18.40 -6.72 -22.10
N LEU A 86 -17.89 -5.51 -21.87
CA LEU A 86 -18.69 -4.39 -21.40
C LEU A 86 -18.38 -3.17 -22.28
N SER A 87 -19.43 -2.47 -22.66
CA SER A 87 -19.31 -1.10 -23.17
C SER A 87 -19.58 -0.18 -22.00
N ASN A 88 -18.61 0.66 -21.65
CA ASN A 88 -18.77 1.65 -20.60
C ASN A 88 -18.41 3.02 -21.16
N ASP A 89 -19.39 3.90 -21.25
CA ASP A 89 -19.21 5.23 -21.83
C ASP A 89 -18.18 6.06 -21.06
N SER A 90 -18.02 5.83 -19.75
CA SER A 90 -17.00 6.50 -18.93
C SER A 90 -15.57 6.20 -19.42
N ILE A 91 -15.33 4.98 -19.91
CA ILE A 91 -14.01 4.58 -20.46
C ILE A 91 -13.72 5.39 -21.72
N LYS A 92 -14.69 5.48 -22.63
CA LYS A 92 -14.56 6.28 -23.86
C LYS A 92 -14.40 7.76 -23.54
N GLN A 93 -15.16 8.29 -22.58
CA GLN A 93 -15.07 9.69 -22.16
C GLN A 93 -13.66 10.06 -21.68
N ILE A 94 -13.04 9.25 -20.81
CA ILE A 94 -11.66 9.50 -20.36
C ILE A 94 -10.66 9.41 -21.50
N ILE A 95 -10.77 8.39 -22.36
CA ILE A 95 -9.80 8.18 -23.44
C ILE A 95 -9.90 9.30 -24.50
N ASN A 96 -11.11 9.77 -24.78
CA ASN A 96 -11.35 10.88 -25.70
C ASN A 96 -10.98 12.25 -25.08
N LYS A 97 -11.00 12.38 -23.75
CA LYS A 97 -10.65 13.62 -23.02
C LYS A 97 -9.17 14.00 -23.18
N PHE A 98 -8.25 13.02 -23.28
CA PHE A 98 -6.81 13.31 -23.34
C PHE A 98 -6.17 12.76 -24.62
N LYS A 99 -5.58 13.65 -25.43
CA LYS A 99 -4.98 13.31 -26.74
C LYS A 99 -3.63 12.60 -26.62
N SER A 100 -2.99 12.64 -25.46
CA SER A 100 -1.66 12.03 -25.27
C SER A 100 -1.37 11.61 -23.83
N GLN A 101 -0.36 10.75 -23.67
CA GLN A 101 0.18 10.38 -22.35
C GLN A 101 0.65 11.59 -21.54
N ARG A 102 1.17 12.62 -22.21
CA ARG A 102 1.61 13.85 -21.54
C ARG A 102 0.42 14.56 -20.90
N GLN A 103 -0.64 14.79 -21.67
CA GLN A 103 -1.83 15.52 -21.19
C GLN A 103 -2.51 14.84 -20.00
N ILE A 104 -2.77 13.53 -20.07
CA ILE A 104 -3.39 12.82 -18.95
C ILE A 104 -2.48 12.81 -17.71
N LEU A 105 -1.16 12.80 -17.90
CA LEU A 105 -0.20 12.81 -16.80
C LEU A 105 -0.15 14.18 -16.11
N GLU A 106 -0.07 15.27 -16.89
CA GLU A 106 -0.13 16.64 -16.38
C GLU A 106 -1.42 16.90 -15.63
N TYR A 107 -2.55 16.51 -16.22
CA TYR A 107 -3.86 16.61 -15.56
C TYR A 107 -3.90 15.89 -14.21
N VAL A 108 -3.36 14.67 -14.13
CA VAL A 108 -3.31 13.94 -12.85
C VAL A 108 -2.40 14.63 -11.85
N TYR A 109 -1.30 15.24 -12.28
CA TYR A 109 -0.38 15.95 -11.37
C TYR A 109 -0.98 17.24 -10.82
N GLU A 110 -1.71 17.97 -11.65
CA GLU A 110 -2.38 19.21 -11.26
C GLU A 110 -3.55 18.94 -10.32
N ASN A 111 -4.40 17.96 -10.63
CA ASN A 111 -5.65 17.71 -9.89
C ASN A 111 -5.46 16.76 -8.70
N TYR A 112 -4.42 15.92 -8.71
CA TYR A 112 -4.15 14.93 -7.66
C TYR A 112 -2.67 14.95 -7.21
N PRO A 113 -2.17 16.09 -6.69
CA PRO A 113 -0.74 16.33 -6.46
C PRO A 113 -0.08 15.32 -5.51
N PHE A 114 -0.82 14.75 -4.56
CA PHE A 114 -0.32 13.67 -3.70
C PHE A 114 0.26 12.51 -4.52
N PHE A 115 -0.40 12.10 -5.60
CA PHE A 115 0.07 11.00 -6.43
C PHE A 115 1.30 11.34 -7.27
N ALA A 116 1.62 12.63 -7.43
CA ALA A 116 2.85 13.10 -8.06
C ALA A 116 4.06 13.12 -7.10
N SER A 117 3.86 12.96 -5.79
CA SER A 117 4.90 13.09 -4.74
C SER A 117 6.10 12.13 -4.85
N ARG A 118 5.98 11.07 -5.66
CA ARG A 118 7.06 10.12 -5.95
C ARG A 118 7.42 10.08 -7.43
N SER A 119 7.05 11.12 -8.19
CA SER A 119 7.37 11.25 -9.61
C SER A 119 8.88 11.37 -9.84
N GLU A 120 9.38 10.77 -10.91
CA GLU A 120 10.72 10.96 -11.47
C GLU A 120 10.76 12.11 -12.48
N LYS A 121 9.59 12.63 -12.92
CA LYS A 121 9.47 13.70 -13.92
C LYS A 121 9.43 15.10 -13.35
N ILE A 122 9.18 15.23 -12.05
CA ILE A 122 9.11 16.52 -11.35
C ILE A 122 10.11 16.45 -10.20
N ALA A 123 10.87 17.53 -10.02
CA ALA A 123 11.72 17.66 -8.85
C ALA A 123 10.86 17.54 -7.59
N ARG A 124 11.21 16.61 -6.71
CA ARG A 124 10.55 16.53 -5.40
C ARG A 124 10.83 17.83 -4.67
N LYS A 125 9.77 18.55 -4.28
CA LYS A 125 9.93 19.59 -3.26
C LYS A 125 10.53 18.91 -2.03
N LYS A 126 11.53 19.54 -1.41
CA LYS A 126 12.02 19.09 -0.10
C LYS A 126 10.87 19.23 0.88
N GLU A 127 10.08 18.18 1.05
CA GLU A 127 9.08 18.12 2.09
C GLU A 127 9.79 18.15 3.44
N GLN A 128 9.30 18.97 4.36
CA GLN A 128 9.81 18.98 5.72
C GLN A 128 9.59 17.59 6.31
N ILE A 129 10.67 16.98 6.84
CA ILE A 129 10.59 15.67 7.45
C ILE A 129 9.63 15.77 8.63
N LYS A 130 8.47 15.12 8.50
CA LYS A 130 7.50 15.02 9.58
C LYS A 130 8.07 14.05 10.60
N LYS A 131 8.30 14.51 11.83
CA LYS A 131 8.71 13.66 12.95
C LYS A 131 7.47 13.14 13.67
N GLY A 132 7.59 11.97 14.30
CA GLY A 132 6.52 11.41 15.11
C GLY A 132 6.39 9.91 14.94
N LEU A 133 5.71 9.32 15.92
CA LEU A 133 5.43 7.89 15.96
C LEU A 133 3.97 7.63 15.59
N PHE A 134 3.77 6.67 14.71
CA PHE A 134 2.48 6.23 14.22
C PHE A 134 2.30 4.74 14.45
N ASP A 135 1.06 4.28 14.44
CA ASP A 135 0.75 2.86 14.44
C ASP A 135 -0.21 2.50 13.32
N ILE A 136 0.01 1.35 12.69
CA ILE A 136 -0.79 0.88 11.56
C ILE A 136 -0.99 -0.64 11.58
N GLY A 137 -2.22 -1.07 11.33
CA GLY A 137 -2.58 -2.48 11.11
C GLY A 137 -2.90 -2.74 9.64
N TYR A 138 -2.43 -3.84 9.07
CA TYR A 138 -2.68 -4.13 7.65
C TYR A 138 -3.95 -4.96 7.37
N GLU A 139 -4.66 -5.45 8.38
CA GLU A 139 -5.91 -6.17 8.22
C GLU A 139 -6.92 -5.37 7.37
N LYS A 140 -7.52 -6.06 6.40
CA LYS A 140 -8.47 -5.50 5.41
C LYS A 140 -7.92 -4.37 4.53
N LYS A 141 -6.62 -4.08 4.59
CA LYS A 141 -5.96 -3.13 3.69
C LYS A 141 -5.31 -3.88 2.53
N SER A 142 -5.54 -3.37 1.32
CA SER A 142 -4.72 -3.78 0.18
C SER A 142 -3.30 -3.25 0.34
N ILE A 143 -2.34 -3.85 -0.36
CA ILE A 143 -0.96 -3.35 -0.33
C ILE A 143 -0.86 -1.91 -0.86
N ASP A 144 -1.66 -1.57 -1.86
CA ASP A 144 -1.67 -0.25 -2.48
C ASP A 144 -2.26 0.79 -1.50
N LEU A 145 -3.38 0.48 -0.83
CA LEU A 145 -3.95 1.34 0.21
C LEU A 145 -3.00 1.52 1.40
N PHE A 146 -2.37 0.44 1.85
CA PHE A 146 -1.41 0.48 2.96
C PHE A 146 -0.23 1.39 2.65
N ILE A 147 0.37 1.24 1.47
CA ILE A 147 1.46 2.13 1.02
C ILE A 147 0.95 3.58 0.92
N SER A 148 -0.24 3.80 0.37
CA SER A 148 -0.83 5.13 0.27
C SER A 148 -0.99 5.79 1.65
N LEU A 149 -1.43 5.04 2.66
CA LEU A 149 -1.59 5.52 4.03
C LEU A 149 -0.25 5.88 4.69
N LEU A 150 0.81 5.12 4.43
CA LEU A 150 2.15 5.47 4.89
C LEU A 150 2.63 6.78 4.23
N LEU A 151 2.47 6.88 2.91
CA LEU A 151 2.97 8.03 2.16
C LEU A 151 2.21 9.32 2.46
N ILE A 152 0.88 9.27 2.60
CA ILE A 152 0.07 10.46 2.92
C ILE A 152 0.34 10.98 4.33
N ASN A 153 0.76 10.10 5.25
CA ASN A 153 1.15 10.47 6.60
C ASN A 153 2.64 10.83 6.74
N ASN A 154 3.38 10.92 5.63
CA ASN A 154 4.82 11.18 5.59
C ASN A 154 5.62 10.18 6.45
N ILE A 155 5.26 8.91 6.38
CA ILE A 155 6.05 7.83 7.00
C ILE A 155 7.25 7.53 6.11
N ASN A 156 8.44 7.67 6.70
CA ASN A 156 9.73 7.37 6.09
C ASN A 156 10.32 6.05 6.60
N CYS A 157 9.92 5.58 7.79
CA CYS A 157 10.36 4.30 8.35
C CYS A 157 9.16 3.47 8.82
N LEU A 158 9.07 2.21 8.37
CA LEU A 158 8.12 1.22 8.88
C LEU A 158 8.86 0.19 9.72
N ILE A 159 8.49 0.08 10.98
CA ILE A 159 9.00 -0.92 11.93
C ILE A 159 7.97 -2.04 12.05
N ASP A 160 8.25 -3.18 11.44
CA ASP A 160 7.48 -4.41 11.61
C ASP A 160 7.79 -5.00 12.99
N VAL A 161 6.77 -5.06 13.86
CA VAL A 161 6.88 -5.64 15.21
C VAL A 161 6.25 -7.04 15.29
N ARG A 162 5.97 -7.69 14.16
CA ARG A 162 5.54 -9.09 14.15
C ARG A 162 6.70 -10.00 14.55
N TYR A 163 6.43 -10.97 15.41
CA TYR A 163 7.43 -11.98 15.76
C TYR A 163 7.88 -12.76 14.52
N ASN A 164 6.91 -13.28 13.76
CA ASN A 164 7.13 -13.84 12.44
C ASN A 164 6.57 -12.87 11.40
N ALA A 165 7.43 -12.27 10.57
CA ALA A 165 7.02 -11.42 9.44
C ALA A 165 6.50 -12.24 8.24
N PHE A 166 5.75 -13.30 8.55
CA PHE A 166 4.99 -14.14 7.63
C PHE A 166 3.54 -13.64 7.58
N SER A 167 2.87 -13.81 6.44
CA SER A 167 1.46 -13.47 6.25
C SER A 167 0.85 -14.36 5.19
N MET A 168 -0.41 -14.77 5.40
CA MET A 168 -1.22 -15.43 4.37
C MET A 168 -1.49 -14.50 3.18
N ASN A 169 -1.57 -13.19 3.42
CA ASN A 169 -1.51 -12.22 2.34
C ASN A 169 -0.04 -12.04 1.94
N PHE A 170 0.31 -12.62 0.78
CA PHE A 170 1.69 -12.68 0.31
C PHE A 170 2.35 -11.31 0.17
N ASP A 171 1.58 -10.24 -0.04
CA ASP A 171 2.09 -8.87 -0.16
C ASP A 171 2.75 -8.37 1.13
N TYR A 172 2.32 -8.91 2.28
CA TYR A 172 2.81 -8.57 3.60
C TYR A 172 3.87 -9.56 4.12
N THR A 173 4.44 -10.39 3.24
CA THR A 173 5.66 -11.15 3.59
C THR A 173 6.86 -10.20 3.66
N LYS A 174 7.78 -10.42 4.62
CA LYS A 174 8.98 -9.58 4.83
C LYS A 174 9.68 -9.17 3.53
N LYS A 175 9.95 -10.14 2.65
CA LYS A 175 10.68 -9.90 1.40
C LYS A 175 9.93 -8.97 0.45
N LYS A 176 8.62 -9.19 0.24
CA LYS A 176 7.81 -8.38 -0.68
C LYS A 176 7.54 -7.00 -0.11
N LEU A 177 7.14 -6.93 1.16
CA LEU A 177 6.86 -5.67 1.83
C LEU A 177 8.09 -4.76 1.87
N LYS A 178 9.26 -5.28 2.28
CA LYS A 178 10.53 -4.53 2.24
C LYS A 178 10.82 -3.98 0.85
N LYS A 179 10.65 -4.80 -0.20
CA LYS A 179 10.85 -4.35 -1.58
C LYS A 179 9.90 -3.21 -1.95
N TYR A 180 8.61 -3.37 -1.71
CA TYR A 180 7.62 -2.36 -2.07
C TYR A 180 7.86 -1.01 -1.37
N LEU A 181 8.25 -1.03 -0.10
CA LEU A 181 8.53 0.16 0.68
C LEU A 181 9.83 0.85 0.25
N ASN A 182 10.92 0.08 0.09
CA ASN A 182 12.21 0.62 -0.34
C ASN A 182 12.11 1.29 -1.72
N ASP A 183 11.38 0.67 -2.67
CA ASP A 183 11.14 1.23 -4.01
C ASP A 183 10.42 2.61 -3.95
N ARG A 184 9.82 2.95 -2.81
CA ARG A 184 9.05 4.20 -2.57
C ARG A 184 9.73 5.14 -1.57
N GLY A 185 10.96 4.81 -1.16
CA GLY A 185 11.74 5.59 -0.21
C GLY A 185 11.23 5.47 1.22
N VAL A 186 10.58 4.36 1.58
CA VAL A 186 10.21 4.03 2.96
C VAL A 186 11.13 2.91 3.43
N GLU A 187 11.92 3.18 4.48
CA GLU A 187 12.75 2.19 5.12
C GLU A 187 11.89 1.11 5.79
N TYR A 188 12.36 -0.13 5.74
CA TYR A 188 11.74 -1.25 6.45
C TYR A 188 12.71 -1.84 7.48
N LEU A 189 12.31 -1.77 8.74
CA LEU A 189 12.99 -2.40 9.88
C LEU A 189 12.10 -3.50 10.47
N HIS A 190 12.72 -4.58 10.94
CA HIS A 190 11.98 -5.70 11.56
C HIS A 190 12.56 -5.98 12.94
N LEU A 191 11.79 -5.63 13.98
CA LEU A 191 12.15 -5.85 15.39
C LEU A 191 11.30 -7.01 15.93
N LYS A 192 11.67 -8.25 15.55
CA LYS A 192 10.88 -9.45 15.88
C LYS A 192 10.73 -9.67 17.39
N GLU A 193 11.69 -9.21 18.17
CA GLU A 193 11.76 -9.33 19.62
C GLU A 193 10.68 -8.48 20.30
N LEU A 194 10.15 -7.45 19.61
CA LEU A 194 8.95 -6.74 20.03
C LEU A 194 7.67 -7.50 19.68
N GLY A 195 7.73 -8.64 19.00
CA GLY A 195 6.56 -9.48 18.74
C GLY A 195 6.23 -10.44 19.88
N ILE A 196 5.00 -10.98 19.85
CA ILE A 196 4.59 -12.13 20.68
C ILE A 196 4.80 -13.42 19.90
N ASN A 197 5.53 -14.38 20.48
CA ASN A 197 5.75 -15.69 19.87
C ASN A 197 4.40 -16.39 19.62
N GLY A 198 4.24 -17.00 18.45
CA GLY A 198 3.03 -17.75 18.09
C GLY A 198 2.71 -18.89 19.05
N SER A 199 3.70 -19.51 19.70
CA SER A 199 3.47 -20.58 20.69
C SER A 199 2.62 -20.10 21.87
N LEU A 200 2.82 -18.87 22.33
CA LEU A 200 2.07 -18.26 23.43
C LEU A 200 0.62 -17.89 23.05
N ARG A 201 0.27 -18.01 21.77
CA ARG A 201 -1.07 -17.71 21.24
C ARG A 201 -1.90 -18.94 20.90
N LYS A 202 -1.28 -20.14 20.87
CA LYS A 202 -1.96 -21.37 20.45
C LYS A 202 -3.00 -21.88 21.46
N SER A 203 -2.88 -21.49 22.73
CA SER A 203 -3.70 -21.98 23.84
C SER A 203 -4.60 -20.88 24.42
N LEU A 204 -4.93 -19.84 23.65
CA LEU A 204 -5.81 -18.76 24.11
C LEU A 204 -7.23 -19.08 23.65
N GLU A 205 -8.13 -19.32 24.59
CA GLU A 205 -9.52 -19.72 24.30
C GLU A 205 -10.54 -18.69 24.83
N SER A 206 -10.17 -17.93 25.85
CA SER A 206 -11.02 -16.94 26.53
C SER A 206 -10.47 -15.50 26.43
N GLU A 207 -11.33 -14.50 26.68
CA GLU A 207 -10.91 -13.10 26.75
C GLU A 207 -9.89 -12.87 27.89
N GLU A 208 -10.04 -13.61 28.99
CA GLU A 208 -9.15 -13.62 30.14
C GLU A 208 -7.73 -14.06 29.76
N ASP A 209 -7.59 -15.06 28.88
CA ASP A 209 -6.30 -15.51 28.36
C ASP A 209 -5.58 -14.41 27.58
N TYR A 210 -6.31 -13.67 26.75
CA TYR A 210 -5.77 -12.51 26.02
C TYR A 210 -5.35 -11.39 26.96
N LYS A 211 -6.16 -11.09 27.99
CA LYS A 211 -5.81 -10.10 29.03
C LYS A 211 -4.53 -10.51 29.76
N LEU A 212 -4.41 -11.78 30.13
CA LEU A 212 -3.22 -12.31 30.80
C LEU A 212 -1.98 -12.27 29.89
N LEU A 213 -2.13 -12.67 28.63
CA LEU A 213 -1.07 -12.58 27.62
C LEU A 213 -0.54 -11.14 27.50
N PHE A 214 -1.42 -10.16 27.32
CA PHE A 214 -1.01 -8.77 27.18
C PHE A 214 -0.42 -8.19 28.46
N LYS A 215 -0.91 -8.60 29.63
CA LYS A 215 -0.31 -8.25 30.94
C LYS A 215 1.12 -8.77 31.05
N ASN A 216 1.36 -10.04 30.69
CA ASN A 216 2.69 -10.65 30.72
C ASN A 216 3.62 -10.04 29.66
N TYR A 217 3.10 -9.81 28.46
CA TYR A 217 3.84 -9.14 27.40
C TYR A 217 4.25 -7.72 27.80
N LYS A 218 3.36 -6.93 28.42
CA LYS A 218 3.69 -5.62 28.98
C LYS A 218 4.84 -5.70 29.98
N LYS A 219 4.81 -6.68 30.91
CA LYS A 219 5.92 -6.91 31.85
C LYS A 219 7.23 -7.23 31.13
N SER A 220 7.20 -7.89 29.98
CA SER A 220 8.40 -8.20 29.20
C SER A 220 9.05 -6.97 28.55
N LEU A 221 8.27 -5.91 28.28
CA LEU A 221 8.78 -4.69 27.62
C LEU A 221 9.84 -3.97 28.46
N LYS A 222 9.83 -4.12 29.79
CA LYS A 222 10.87 -3.54 30.67
C LYS A 222 12.28 -4.06 30.37
N TYR A 223 12.38 -5.26 29.79
CA TYR A 223 13.65 -5.87 29.40
C TYR A 223 13.98 -5.63 27.91
N LYS A 224 13.17 -4.82 27.21
CA LYS A 224 13.31 -4.54 25.78
C LYS A 224 13.51 -3.05 25.51
N GLN A 225 14.01 -2.31 26.50
CA GLN A 225 14.17 -0.86 26.40
C GLN A 225 15.10 -0.44 25.27
N GLU A 226 16.14 -1.21 24.95
CA GLU A 226 17.01 -0.94 23.79
C GLU A 226 16.21 -0.92 22.47
N LEU A 227 15.29 -1.87 22.29
CA LEU A 227 14.44 -1.94 21.10
C LEU A 227 13.41 -0.81 21.06
N LEU A 228 12.86 -0.43 22.22
CA LEU A 228 11.97 0.73 22.32
C LEU A 228 12.74 2.02 22.00
N ASN A 229 13.97 2.15 22.48
CA ASN A 229 14.84 3.29 22.17
C ASN A 229 15.13 3.41 20.67
N ILE A 230 15.28 2.29 19.94
CA ILE A 230 15.38 2.33 18.47
C ILE A 230 14.13 2.97 17.84
N VAL A 231 12.93 2.57 18.29
CA VAL A 231 11.66 3.14 17.81
C VAL A 231 11.59 4.64 18.13
N ILE A 232 11.97 5.02 19.34
CA ILE A 232 11.97 6.42 19.81
C ILE A 232 12.92 7.27 18.99
N SER A 233 14.18 6.84 18.84
CA SER A 233 15.20 7.56 18.07
C SER A 233 14.74 7.76 16.63
N LYS A 234 14.22 6.71 15.98
CA LYS A 234 13.65 6.83 14.62
C LYS A 234 12.52 7.84 14.55
N SER A 235 11.59 7.82 15.50
CA SER A 235 10.48 8.78 15.53
C SER A 235 10.90 10.24 15.73
N LYS A 236 12.08 10.50 16.32
CA LYS A 236 12.68 11.84 16.50
C LYS A 236 13.43 12.33 15.28
N GLU A 237 13.87 11.41 14.42
CA GLU A 237 14.55 11.70 13.16
C GLU A 237 13.54 11.91 12.03
N GLU A 238 12.54 11.03 11.94
CA GLU A 238 11.63 10.94 10.81
C GLU A 238 10.26 10.32 11.16
N GLY A 239 9.33 10.35 10.21
CA GLY A 239 8.00 9.79 10.37
C GLY A 239 8.11 8.29 10.46
N THR A 240 7.80 7.72 11.62
CA THR A 240 8.02 6.30 11.91
C THR A 240 6.71 5.63 12.26
N ALA A 241 6.37 4.52 11.63
CA ALA A 241 5.18 3.73 11.97
C ALA A 241 5.57 2.34 12.48
N ILE A 242 4.97 1.90 13.59
CA ILE A 242 5.01 0.49 14.00
C ILE A 242 3.85 -0.28 13.36
N MET A 243 4.11 -1.51 12.90
CA MET A 243 3.13 -2.34 12.18
C MET A 243 2.89 -3.70 12.83
N CYS A 244 1.62 -4.10 12.90
CA CYS A 244 1.23 -5.51 13.07
C CYS A 244 0.06 -5.87 12.12
N PHE A 245 -0.58 -7.02 12.34
CA PHE A 245 -1.69 -7.47 11.50
C PHE A 245 -2.99 -6.72 11.80
N GLU A 246 -3.43 -6.78 13.05
CA GLU A 246 -4.77 -6.40 13.50
C GLU A 246 -5.06 -4.93 13.20
N LYS A 247 -6.26 -4.64 12.69
CA LYS A 247 -6.68 -3.26 12.39
C LYS A 247 -6.70 -2.41 13.66
N ASP A 248 -7.39 -2.89 14.69
CA ASP A 248 -7.54 -2.19 15.97
C ASP A 248 -6.32 -2.44 16.88
N ASN A 249 -5.67 -1.36 17.31
CA ASN A 249 -4.54 -1.45 18.22
C ASN A 249 -4.94 -1.87 19.64
N LYS A 250 -6.21 -1.79 20.04
CA LYS A 250 -6.69 -2.18 21.37
C LYS A 250 -6.57 -3.67 21.63
N PHE A 251 -6.61 -4.48 20.57
CA PHE A 251 -6.62 -5.94 20.63
C PHE A 251 -5.34 -6.58 20.11
N CYS A 252 -4.22 -5.83 20.11
CA CYS A 252 -2.95 -6.37 19.62
C CYS A 252 -1.75 -5.88 20.44
N HIS A 253 -0.62 -6.56 20.27
CA HIS A 253 0.63 -6.23 20.95
C HIS A 253 1.17 -4.85 20.55
N ARG A 254 0.89 -4.38 19.33
CA ARG A 254 1.21 -3.02 18.86
C ARG A 254 0.61 -1.96 19.77
N GLY A 255 -0.62 -2.14 20.25
CA GLY A 255 -1.22 -1.20 21.21
C GLY A 255 -0.58 -1.24 22.59
N VAL A 256 -0.06 -2.40 23.03
CA VAL A 256 0.71 -2.49 24.27
C VAL A 256 2.03 -1.75 24.14
N ILE A 257 2.73 -1.88 23.00
CA ILE A 257 3.94 -1.11 22.67
C ILE A 257 3.63 0.38 22.65
N ALA A 258 2.58 0.79 21.93
CA ALA A 258 2.18 2.19 21.81
C ALA A 258 1.89 2.82 23.18
N LYS A 259 1.17 2.10 24.07
CA LYS A 259 0.90 2.55 25.44
C LYS A 259 2.17 2.70 26.27
N GLU A 260 3.14 1.82 26.11
CA GLU A 260 4.43 1.93 26.80
C GLU A 260 5.22 3.16 26.30
N LEU A 261 5.27 3.38 24.99
CA LEU A 261 5.94 4.56 24.40
C LEU A 261 5.28 5.88 24.81
N MET A 262 3.94 5.92 24.89
CA MET A 262 3.20 7.08 25.41
C MET A 262 3.53 7.37 26.88
N ARG A 263 3.73 6.34 27.72
CA ARG A 263 4.19 6.54 29.12
C ARG A 263 5.59 7.14 29.20
N GLN A 264 6.42 6.95 28.16
CA GLN A 264 7.74 7.55 28.04
C GLN A 264 7.71 8.95 27.37
N GLY A 265 6.51 9.54 27.22
CA GLY A 265 6.34 10.88 26.66
C GLY A 265 6.30 10.95 25.13
N ILE A 266 6.19 9.81 24.44
CA ILE A 266 6.15 9.78 22.97
C ILE A 266 4.70 9.71 22.49
N GLY A 267 4.22 10.75 21.81
CA GLY A 267 2.90 10.74 21.19
C GLY A 267 2.80 9.69 20.09
N VAL A 268 1.73 8.89 20.09
CA VAL A 268 1.45 7.86 19.08
C VAL A 268 0.13 8.17 18.38
N THR A 269 0.15 8.22 17.05
CA THR A 269 -1.05 8.46 16.22
C THR A 269 -1.40 7.22 15.38
N ALA A 270 -2.63 6.73 15.48
CA ALA A 270 -3.10 5.60 14.67
C ALA A 270 -3.49 6.05 13.25
N ILE A 271 -3.10 5.28 12.22
CA ILE A 271 -3.36 5.56 10.79
C ILE A 271 -3.88 4.35 9.99
#